data_AF-A0A0A8X5V0-F1
#
_entry.id   AF-A0A0A8X5V0-F1
#
_cell.length_a   1.000
_cell.length_b   1.000
_cell.length_c   1.000
_cell.angle_alpha   90.00
_cell.angle_beta   90.00
_cell.angle_gamma   90.00
#
_symmetry.space_group_name_H-M   'P 1'
#
loop_
_entity.id
_entity.type
_entity.pdbx_description
1 polymer ?
#
loop_
_entity_poly.entity_id
_entity_poly.type
_entity_poly.pdbx_seq_one_letter_code
_entity_poly.pdbx_strand_id
1 'polypeptide(L)'
;MSIKFFYPIGKEPDKDPIIELLPEGYRTAAVVFYPFFKMEPGWNSIVAPSDEEVYRFASPVSWKEIKNRTCLDKISDVSIGVKAYVTGGCGVKLYQRMDLVERIQRAIEPDLFFPYEDQFSVLLIDDMLKVLVSKGATKVIYNKLLEGEGDFELKELSHNQKLFLCSGPILLMDEHKEFVFTCYFDEASMVFFTKEDNLDCLNGTKFEGVFLKKETPLIWESHQYNYFNFQ
;
A
#
# COMPACT_ATOMS: atom_id res chain seq x y z
N MET A 1 -0.16 -17.43 20.97
CA MET A 1 0.64 -17.87 19.80
C MET A 1 1.18 -16.58 19.19
N SER A 2 2.50 -16.32 19.28
CA SER A 2 3.07 -15.04 18.83
C SER A 2 2.87 -14.87 17.32
N ILE A 3 2.50 -13.67 16.90
CA ILE A 3 2.36 -13.26 15.51
C ILE A 3 3.70 -12.72 15.09
N LYS A 4 4.35 -13.33 14.10
CA LYS A 4 5.59 -12.80 13.56
C LYS A 4 5.28 -11.86 12.41
N PHE A 5 6.00 -10.75 12.32
CA PHE A 5 6.04 -9.94 11.11
C PHE A 5 6.38 -10.83 9.90
N PHE A 6 5.72 -10.59 8.77
CA PHE A 6 5.89 -11.33 7.53
C PHE A 6 5.68 -10.40 6.33
N TYR A 7 6.57 -10.49 5.33
CA TYR A 7 6.42 -9.81 4.05
C TYR A 7 6.97 -10.71 2.90
N PRO A 8 6.26 -10.85 1.76
CA PRO A 8 6.55 -11.91 0.78
C PRO A 8 7.61 -11.54 -0.27
N ILE A 9 8.88 -11.34 0.13
CA ILE A 9 9.97 -10.97 -0.81
C ILE A 9 10.45 -12.14 -1.68
N GLY A 10 10.38 -13.38 -1.17
CA GLY A 10 10.91 -14.54 -1.88
C GLY A 10 12.44 -14.53 -2.01
N LYS A 11 12.99 -15.42 -2.84
CA LYS A 11 14.40 -15.45 -3.23
C LYS A 11 14.65 -14.72 -4.56
N GLU A 12 13.71 -14.85 -5.49
CA GLU A 12 13.71 -14.19 -6.79
C GLU A 12 12.41 -13.36 -6.92
N PRO A 13 12.37 -12.11 -6.41
CA PRO A 13 11.14 -11.33 -6.28
C PRO A 13 10.42 -11.00 -7.60
N ASP A 14 11.10 -11.19 -8.74
CA ASP A 14 10.59 -11.04 -10.11
C ASP A 14 10.09 -12.36 -10.73
N LYS A 15 10.17 -13.47 -10.01
CA LYS A 15 9.78 -14.80 -10.50
C LYS A 15 8.94 -15.59 -9.50
N ASP A 16 9.24 -15.46 -8.22
CA ASP A 16 8.57 -16.21 -7.16
C ASP A 16 7.12 -15.73 -7.03
N PRO A 17 6.12 -16.58 -7.33
CA PRO A 17 4.73 -16.16 -7.25
C PRO A 17 4.34 -15.86 -5.80
N ILE A 18 3.72 -14.70 -5.55
CA ILE A 18 3.43 -14.26 -4.17
C ILE A 18 2.62 -15.30 -3.41
N ILE A 19 1.63 -15.92 -4.08
CA ILE A 19 0.73 -16.89 -3.46
C ILE A 19 1.50 -18.08 -2.85
N GLU A 20 2.63 -18.47 -3.43
CA GLU A 20 3.47 -19.56 -2.92
C GLU A 20 4.33 -19.14 -1.72
N LEU A 21 4.53 -17.84 -1.54
CA LEU A 21 5.29 -17.27 -0.43
C LEU A 21 4.42 -17.00 0.81
N LEU A 22 3.10 -16.94 0.65
CA LEU A 22 2.18 -16.62 1.74
C LEU A 22 2.17 -17.71 2.83
N PRO A 23 1.81 -17.35 4.09
CA PRO A 23 1.63 -18.34 5.14
C PRO A 23 0.57 -19.38 4.78
N GLU A 24 0.63 -20.54 5.43
CA GLU A 24 -0.32 -21.63 5.17
C GLU A 24 -1.78 -21.16 5.38
N GLY A 25 -2.64 -21.52 4.42
CA GLY A 25 -4.06 -21.20 4.42
C GLY A 25 -4.44 -19.95 3.64
N TYR A 26 -3.50 -19.04 3.36
CA TYR A 26 -3.76 -17.88 2.50
C TYR A 26 -3.75 -18.29 1.01
N ARG A 27 -4.67 -17.72 0.22
CA ARG A 27 -4.98 -18.18 -1.14
C ARG A 27 -5.11 -17.06 -2.16
N THR A 28 -5.45 -15.85 -1.73
CA THR A 28 -5.52 -14.69 -2.63
C THR A 28 -4.73 -13.52 -2.07
N ALA A 29 -4.27 -12.66 -2.96
CA ALA A 29 -3.51 -11.46 -2.59
C ALA A 29 -3.71 -10.32 -3.59
N ALA A 30 -3.43 -9.12 -3.12
CA ALA A 30 -3.38 -7.89 -3.90
C ALA A 30 -2.19 -7.04 -3.45
N VAL A 31 -1.60 -6.30 -4.38
CA VAL A 31 -0.80 -5.12 -4.04
C VAL A 31 -1.74 -3.93 -4.04
N VAL A 32 -1.84 -3.24 -2.92
CA VAL A 32 -2.63 -2.01 -2.77
C VAL A 32 -1.67 -0.83 -2.75
N PHE A 33 -1.84 0.08 -3.68
CA PHE A 33 -0.99 1.26 -3.81
C PHE A 33 -1.35 2.28 -2.74
N TYR A 34 -0.34 2.94 -2.19
CA TYR A 34 -0.58 4.14 -1.41
C TYR A 34 -0.90 5.29 -2.36
N PRO A 35 -1.97 6.06 -2.10
CA PRO A 35 -2.35 7.12 -3.00
C PRO A 35 -1.28 8.21 -3.02
N PHE A 36 -1.16 8.89 -4.15
CA PHE A 36 -0.60 10.25 -4.13
C PHE A 36 -1.52 11.10 -3.25
N PHE A 37 -1.03 12.22 -2.74
CA PHE A 37 -1.90 13.04 -1.90
C PHE A 37 -1.72 14.51 -2.17
N LYS A 38 -2.84 15.21 -2.19
CA LYS A 38 -2.90 16.65 -2.42
C LYS A 38 -3.27 17.34 -1.12
N MET A 39 -2.42 18.23 -0.66
CA MET A 39 -2.71 19.10 0.48
C MET A 39 -3.74 20.18 0.08
N GLU A 40 -4.40 20.79 1.07
CA GLU A 40 -5.34 21.88 0.78
C GLU A 40 -4.68 23.05 0.02
N PRO A 41 -5.44 23.78 -0.82
CA PRO A 41 -4.90 24.91 -1.56
C PRO A 41 -4.23 25.94 -0.65
N GLY A 42 -3.03 26.38 -1.05
CA GLY A 42 -2.24 27.33 -0.26
C GLY A 42 -1.30 26.68 0.75
N TRP A 43 -1.25 25.34 0.82
CA TRP A 43 -0.17 24.63 1.51
C TRP A 43 1.18 24.99 0.90
N ASN A 44 1.97 25.77 1.64
CA ASN A 44 3.30 26.19 1.23
C ASN A 44 4.27 25.92 2.37
N SER A 45 4.72 24.67 2.45
CA SER A 45 5.75 24.25 3.40
C SER A 45 7.00 23.85 2.63
N ILE A 46 8.16 24.29 3.13
CA ILE A 46 9.48 23.87 2.63
C ILE A 46 9.77 22.41 3.05
N VAL A 47 9.00 21.89 4.01
CA VAL A 47 9.12 20.54 4.57
C VAL A 47 7.92 19.71 4.16
N ALA A 48 8.15 18.42 3.86
CA ALA A 48 7.08 17.46 3.60
C ALA A 48 6.09 17.40 4.80
N PRO A 49 4.77 17.28 4.55
CA PRO A 49 3.78 17.25 5.62
C PRO A 49 3.95 16.03 6.51
N SER A 50 3.76 16.19 7.82
CA SER A 50 3.69 15.06 8.74
C SER A 50 2.46 14.19 8.49
N ASP A 51 2.48 12.94 8.96
CA ASP A 51 1.33 12.04 8.89
C ASP A 51 0.07 12.64 9.53
N GLU A 52 0.23 13.41 10.61
CA GLU A 52 -0.86 14.15 11.25
C GLU A 52 -1.50 15.17 10.31
N GLU A 53 -0.68 15.91 9.56
CA GLU A 53 -1.14 16.90 8.59
C GLU A 53 -1.77 16.23 7.38
N VAL A 54 -1.16 15.15 6.86
CA VAL A 54 -1.72 14.38 5.76
C VAL A 54 -3.09 13.81 6.14
N TYR A 55 -3.21 13.18 7.31
CA TYR A 55 -4.48 12.61 7.75
C TYR A 55 -5.60 13.64 7.90
N ARG A 56 -5.27 14.87 8.34
CA ARG A 56 -6.26 15.93 8.57
C ARG A 56 -6.63 16.72 7.32
N PHE A 57 -5.66 17.01 6.46
CA PHE A 57 -5.77 18.05 5.44
C PHE A 57 -5.52 17.54 4.02
N ALA A 58 -5.01 16.33 3.84
CA ALA A 58 -4.78 15.81 2.50
C ALA A 58 -6.01 15.09 1.93
N SER A 59 -6.13 15.15 0.61
CA SER A 59 -7.03 14.32 -0.17
C SER A 59 -6.24 13.30 -1.01
N PRO A 60 -6.66 12.03 -1.07
CA PRO A 60 -5.98 11.04 -1.89
C PRO A 60 -6.19 11.34 -3.39
N VAL A 61 -5.15 11.13 -4.17
CA VAL A 61 -5.11 11.20 -5.63
C VAL A 61 -4.72 9.83 -6.16
N SER A 62 -5.58 9.26 -7.01
CA SER A 62 -5.40 7.91 -7.55
C SER A 62 -4.21 7.83 -8.51
N TRP A 63 -3.57 6.67 -8.56
CA TRP A 63 -2.55 6.36 -9.55
C TRP A 63 -3.12 6.38 -10.97
N LYS A 64 -4.40 6.02 -11.14
CA LYS A 64 -5.16 6.20 -12.40
C LYS A 64 -5.14 7.64 -12.88
N GLU A 65 -5.34 8.57 -11.96
CA GLU A 65 -5.35 9.99 -12.28
C GLU A 65 -3.95 10.45 -12.68
N ILE A 66 -2.91 10.06 -11.94
CA ILE A 66 -1.51 10.35 -12.31
C ILE A 66 -1.17 9.75 -13.67
N LYS A 67 -1.59 8.51 -13.95
CA LYS A 67 -1.43 7.86 -15.26
C LYS A 67 -2.04 8.70 -16.38
N ASN A 68 -3.25 9.22 -16.18
CA ASN A 68 -3.93 10.05 -17.17
C ASN A 68 -3.22 11.41 -17.34
N ARG A 69 -2.84 12.08 -16.25
CA ARG A 69 -2.12 13.37 -16.29
C ARG A 69 -0.77 13.26 -17.00
N THR A 70 -0.09 12.13 -16.87
CA THR A 70 1.23 11.85 -17.49
C THR A 70 1.13 11.32 -18.93
N CYS A 71 -0.07 10.98 -19.40
CA CYS A 71 -0.31 10.27 -20.66
C CYS A 71 0.52 8.97 -20.75
N LEU A 72 0.60 8.23 -19.64
CA LEU A 72 1.16 6.88 -19.63
C LEU A 72 0.07 5.86 -20.00
N ASP A 73 0.44 4.82 -20.74
CA ASP A 73 -0.53 3.84 -21.20
C ASP A 73 -0.96 2.90 -20.07
N LYS A 74 0.01 2.46 -19.26
CA LYS A 74 -0.15 1.39 -18.27
C LYS A 74 0.08 1.88 -16.85
N ILE A 75 -0.66 1.31 -15.91
CA ILE A 75 -0.47 1.59 -14.48
C ILE A 75 0.89 1.07 -13.98
N SER A 76 1.41 0.01 -14.61
CA SER A 76 2.77 -0.49 -14.36
C SER A 76 3.84 0.56 -14.64
N ASP A 77 3.65 1.45 -15.62
CA ASP A 77 4.63 2.53 -15.89
C ASP A 77 4.62 3.58 -14.77
N VAL A 78 3.45 3.84 -14.16
CA VAL A 78 3.37 4.68 -12.95
C VAL A 78 4.09 3.99 -11.79
N SER A 79 3.87 2.69 -11.58
CA SER A 79 4.57 1.91 -10.53
C SER A 79 6.08 1.96 -10.67
N ILE A 80 6.58 1.71 -11.89
CA ILE A 80 8.01 1.78 -12.18
C ILE A 80 8.54 3.20 -11.90
N GLY A 81 7.80 4.25 -12.28
CA GLY A 81 8.19 5.63 -12.03
C GLY A 81 8.21 6.00 -10.54
N VAL A 82 7.21 5.55 -9.76
CA VAL A 82 7.17 5.74 -8.31
C VAL A 82 8.33 4.99 -7.64
N LYS A 83 8.58 3.75 -8.05
CA LYS A 83 9.72 2.95 -7.56
C LYS A 83 11.07 3.58 -7.89
N ALA A 84 11.22 4.06 -9.12
CA ALA A 84 12.42 4.79 -9.53
C ALA A 84 12.61 6.08 -8.72
N TYR A 85 11.54 6.78 -8.36
CA TYR A 85 11.62 7.96 -7.50
C TYR A 85 12.11 7.59 -6.09
N VAL A 86 11.45 6.61 -5.47
CA VAL A 86 11.78 6.06 -4.14
C VAL A 86 13.25 5.66 -4.05
N THR A 87 13.73 4.87 -5.02
CA THR A 87 15.10 4.35 -4.98
C THR A 87 16.13 5.31 -5.59
N GLY A 88 15.75 6.51 -6.01
CA GLY A 88 16.62 7.44 -6.73
C GLY A 88 17.18 6.86 -8.05
N GLY A 89 16.43 5.97 -8.69
CA GLY A 89 16.83 5.23 -9.88
C GLY A 89 17.86 4.13 -9.60
N CYS A 90 18.17 3.86 -8.33
CA CYS A 90 19.00 2.73 -7.93
C CYS A 90 18.14 1.46 -7.83
N GLY A 91 18.75 0.28 -7.93
CA GLY A 91 18.05 -1.01 -7.80
C GLY A 91 18.00 -1.81 -9.09
N VAL A 92 17.03 -2.73 -9.18
CA VAL A 92 16.90 -3.64 -10.33
C VAL A 92 16.68 -2.86 -11.62
N LYS A 93 17.13 -3.43 -12.74
CA LYS A 93 17.11 -2.78 -14.07
C LYS A 93 15.74 -2.22 -14.45
N LEU A 94 14.66 -2.86 -14.00
CA LEU A 94 13.29 -2.42 -14.24
C LEU A 94 13.01 -0.99 -13.73
N TYR A 95 13.56 -0.63 -12.57
CA TYR A 95 13.31 0.66 -11.90
C TYR A 95 14.34 1.74 -12.24
N GLN A 96 15.30 1.46 -13.13
CA GLN A 96 16.27 2.45 -13.62
C GLN A 96 15.65 3.33 -14.71
N ARG A 97 14.55 4.01 -14.39
CA ARG A 97 13.68 4.73 -15.34
C ARG A 97 13.39 6.17 -14.89
N MET A 98 14.45 6.97 -14.77
CA MET A 98 14.34 8.39 -14.40
C MET A 98 13.51 9.21 -15.40
N ASP A 99 13.38 8.76 -16.65
CA ASP A 99 12.47 9.35 -17.62
C ASP A 99 11.00 9.26 -17.19
N LEU A 100 10.60 8.19 -16.49
CA LEU A 100 9.25 8.07 -15.92
C LEU A 100 9.09 8.97 -14.69
N VAL A 101 10.13 9.10 -13.86
CA VAL A 101 10.14 10.02 -12.71
C VAL A 101 9.92 11.46 -13.19
N GLU A 102 10.68 11.92 -14.19
CA GLU A 102 10.55 13.26 -14.74
C GLU A 102 9.14 13.52 -15.32
N ARG A 103 8.56 12.52 -16.00
CA ARG A 103 7.20 12.65 -16.55
C ARG A 103 6.16 12.79 -15.44
N ILE A 104 6.26 12.00 -14.36
CA ILE A 104 5.37 12.11 -13.21
C ILE A 104 5.55 13.46 -12.51
N GLN A 105 6.79 13.88 -12.24
CA GLN A 105 7.08 15.17 -11.60
C GLN A 105 6.51 16.37 -12.38
N ARG A 106 6.58 16.35 -13.71
CA ARG A 106 5.98 17.40 -14.56
C ARG A 106 4.45 17.44 -14.51
N ALA A 107 3.81 16.33 -14.12
CA ALA A 107 2.36 16.21 -14.00
C ALA A 107 1.83 16.54 -12.59
N ILE A 108 2.74 16.74 -11.63
CA ILE A 108 2.43 17.00 -10.23
C ILE A 108 2.44 18.51 -9.97
N GLU A 109 1.42 18.99 -9.25
CA GLU A 109 1.29 20.37 -8.78
C GLU A 109 2.10 20.58 -7.48
N PRO A 110 2.48 21.81 -7.12
CA PRO A 110 3.30 22.06 -5.91
C PRO A 110 2.70 21.55 -4.59
N ASP A 111 1.38 21.38 -4.52
CA ASP A 111 0.62 20.88 -3.37
C ASP A 111 0.26 19.39 -3.49
N LEU A 112 0.71 18.70 -4.55
CA LEU A 112 0.54 17.28 -4.78
C LEU A 112 1.87 16.56 -4.54
N PHE A 113 1.82 15.47 -3.78
CA PHE A 113 2.99 14.75 -3.30
C PHE A 113 2.94 13.28 -3.75
N PHE A 114 4.13 12.70 -3.94
CA PHE A 114 4.29 11.26 -4.09
C PHE A 114 3.78 10.53 -2.82
N PRO A 115 3.34 9.28 -2.94
CA PRO A 115 2.99 8.48 -1.77
C PRO A 115 4.20 8.33 -0.84
N TYR A 116 3.94 8.28 0.46
CA TYR A 116 4.96 7.92 1.45
C TYR A 116 5.32 6.44 1.34
N GLU A 117 6.55 6.12 1.70
CA GLU A 117 7.10 4.76 1.73
C GLU A 117 7.25 4.26 3.16
N ASP A 118 7.68 3.00 3.31
CA ASP A 118 8.03 2.33 4.57
C ASP A 118 6.90 2.14 5.57
N GLN A 119 5.71 2.65 5.28
CA GLN A 119 4.61 2.71 6.23
C GLN A 119 3.26 2.76 5.50
N PHE A 120 2.17 2.37 6.17
CA PHE A 120 0.85 2.51 5.55
C PHE A 120 0.48 3.97 5.34
N SER A 121 -0.18 4.27 4.23
CA SER A 121 -0.78 5.59 4.05
C SER A 121 -1.89 5.82 5.08
N VAL A 122 -1.75 6.87 5.88
CA VAL A 122 -2.79 7.31 6.83
C VAL A 122 -4.13 7.61 6.14
N LEU A 123 -4.14 7.92 4.85
CA LEU A 123 -5.36 8.16 4.06
C LEU A 123 -6.18 6.89 3.80
N LEU A 124 -5.59 5.72 4.04
CA LEU A 124 -6.17 4.41 3.80
C LEU A 124 -6.53 3.66 5.09
N ILE A 125 -6.17 4.17 6.28
CA ILE A 125 -6.34 3.43 7.53
C ILE A 125 -7.81 3.08 7.81
N ASP A 126 -8.74 3.99 7.58
CA ASP A 126 -10.15 3.74 7.82
C ASP A 126 -10.71 2.65 6.89
N ASP A 127 -10.24 2.61 5.64
CA ASP A 127 -10.58 1.57 4.68
C ASP A 127 -9.99 0.21 5.08
N MET A 128 -8.76 0.18 5.59
CA MET A 128 -8.14 -1.04 6.14
C MET A 128 -8.95 -1.57 7.33
N LEU A 129 -9.29 -0.70 8.29
CA LEU A 129 -10.09 -1.08 9.46
C LEU A 129 -11.49 -1.57 9.05
N LYS A 130 -12.11 -0.94 8.06
CA LYS A 130 -13.40 -1.39 7.50
C LYS A 130 -13.30 -2.81 6.93
N VAL A 131 -12.21 -3.14 6.23
CA VAL A 131 -11.97 -4.49 5.72
C VAL A 131 -11.80 -5.49 6.86
N LEU A 132 -10.99 -5.17 7.88
CA LEU A 132 -10.79 -6.07 9.02
C LEU A 132 -12.12 -6.38 9.75
N VAL A 133 -12.97 -5.37 9.97
CA VAL A 133 -14.31 -5.52 10.60
C VAL A 133 -15.31 -6.28 9.72
N SER A 134 -15.09 -6.39 8.41
CA SER A 134 -16.11 -6.88 7.46
C SER A 134 -16.61 -8.31 7.75
N LYS A 135 -15.81 -9.14 8.42
CA LYS A 135 -16.17 -10.49 8.87
C LYS A 135 -16.48 -10.60 10.37
N GLY A 136 -16.81 -9.48 11.02
CA GLY A 136 -17.25 -9.45 12.42
C GLY A 136 -16.13 -9.34 13.44
N ALA A 137 -14.90 -9.07 13.00
CA ALA A 137 -13.77 -8.80 13.88
C ALA A 137 -14.06 -7.63 14.83
N THR A 138 -13.64 -7.76 16.08
CA THR A 138 -13.70 -6.68 17.08
C THR A 138 -12.33 -6.11 17.39
N LYS A 139 -11.24 -6.79 17.01
CA LYS A 139 -9.87 -6.37 17.28
C LYS A 139 -9.01 -6.29 16.02
N VAL A 140 -8.14 -5.29 15.99
CA VAL A 140 -7.01 -5.28 15.07
C VAL A 140 -5.80 -5.77 15.84
N ILE A 141 -5.15 -6.79 15.31
CA ILE A 141 -3.87 -7.27 15.82
C ILE A 141 -2.77 -6.72 14.93
N TYR A 142 -1.70 -6.23 15.54
CA TYR A 142 -0.55 -5.71 14.84
C TYR A 142 0.74 -6.41 15.25
N ASN A 143 1.69 -6.47 14.33
CA ASN A 143 3.10 -6.70 14.63
C ASN A 143 3.95 -5.72 13.83
N LYS A 144 4.66 -4.85 14.56
CA LYS A 144 5.67 -3.96 14.00
C LYS A 144 7.02 -4.63 14.04
N LEU A 145 7.77 -4.53 12.95
CA LEU A 145 9.06 -5.19 12.79
C LEU A 145 10.04 -4.88 13.94
N LEU A 146 10.02 -3.65 14.47
CA LEU A 146 10.93 -3.18 15.53
C LEU A 146 10.27 -3.00 16.91
N GLU A 147 8.97 -2.72 16.96
CA GLU A 147 8.27 -2.37 18.21
C GLU A 147 7.50 -3.55 18.83
N GLY A 148 7.37 -4.67 18.11
CA GLY A 148 6.71 -5.88 18.60
C GLY A 148 5.22 -5.99 18.25
N GLU A 149 4.53 -6.90 18.92
CA GLU A 149 3.11 -7.22 18.68
C GLU A 149 2.17 -6.64 19.74
N GLY A 150 0.91 -6.41 19.37
CA GLY A 150 -0.15 -5.99 20.26
C GLY A 150 -1.51 -5.96 19.56
N ASP A 151 -2.55 -5.52 20.27
CA ASP A 151 -3.90 -5.42 19.73
C ASP A 151 -4.63 -4.16 20.21
N PHE A 152 -5.59 -3.70 19.40
CA PHE A 152 -6.55 -2.65 19.76
C PHE A 152 -7.98 -3.07 19.44
N GLU A 153 -8.94 -2.60 20.24
CA GLU A 153 -10.36 -2.72 19.95
C GLU A 153 -10.75 -1.81 18.77
N LEU A 154 -11.32 -2.38 17.70
CA LEU A 154 -11.65 -1.66 16.46
C LEU A 154 -12.66 -0.52 16.67
N LYS A 155 -13.57 -0.67 17.63
CA LYS A 155 -14.61 0.33 17.93
C LYS A 155 -14.11 1.54 18.71
N GLU A 156 -12.94 1.44 19.34
CA GLU A 156 -12.42 2.43 20.29
C GLU A 156 -11.07 3.01 19.85
N LEU A 157 -10.69 2.81 18.58
CA LEU A 157 -9.45 3.33 18.02
C LEU A 157 -9.43 4.86 18.04
N SER A 158 -8.63 5.40 18.96
CA SER A 158 -8.28 6.80 19.00
C SER A 158 -7.48 7.22 17.78
N HIS A 159 -7.49 8.52 17.52
CA HIS A 159 -6.69 9.15 16.47
C HIS A 159 -5.21 8.75 16.53
N ASN A 160 -4.58 8.83 17.71
CA ASN A 160 -3.17 8.47 17.89
C ASN A 160 -2.90 6.99 17.63
N GLN A 161 -3.84 6.10 17.94
CA GLN A 161 -3.69 4.68 17.63
C GLN A 161 -3.75 4.43 16.12
N LYS A 162 -4.60 5.14 15.36
CA LYS A 162 -4.62 5.03 13.90
C LYS A 162 -3.28 5.45 13.27
N LEU A 163 -2.72 6.58 13.71
CA LEU A 163 -1.40 7.01 13.25
C LEU A 163 -0.31 6.01 13.64
N PHE A 164 -0.38 5.48 14.86
CA PHE A 164 0.55 4.45 15.32
C PHE A 164 0.49 3.19 14.44
N LEU A 165 -0.70 2.76 14.02
CA LEU A 165 -0.87 1.62 13.11
C LEU A 165 -0.39 1.93 11.68
N CYS A 166 -0.13 3.20 11.35
CA CYS A 166 0.41 3.63 10.07
C CYS A 166 1.90 3.96 10.13
N SER A 167 2.60 3.73 11.25
CA SER A 167 4.00 4.12 11.39
C SER A 167 4.97 2.95 11.28
N GLY A 168 5.89 3.06 10.31
CA GLY A 168 6.94 2.09 9.99
C GLY A 168 6.43 0.75 9.43
N PRO A 169 7.34 -0.20 9.15
CA PRO A 169 6.96 -1.51 8.63
C PRO A 169 6.15 -2.32 9.65
N ILE A 170 4.96 -2.70 9.23
CA ILE A 170 3.96 -3.30 10.10
C ILE A 170 3.15 -4.36 9.35
N LEU A 171 2.63 -5.31 10.12
CA LEU A 171 1.62 -6.26 9.70
C LEU A 171 0.36 -6.00 10.53
N LEU A 172 -0.79 -5.86 9.89
CA LEU A 172 -2.10 -5.76 10.51
C LEU A 172 -2.98 -6.93 10.10
N MET A 173 -3.72 -7.49 11.04
CA MET A 173 -4.68 -8.55 10.79
C MET A 173 -5.89 -8.42 11.72
N ASP A 174 -7.00 -9.03 11.34
CA ASP A 174 -8.14 -9.24 12.25
C ASP A 174 -7.85 -10.41 13.21
N GLU A 175 -8.60 -10.53 14.30
CA GLU A 175 -8.34 -11.60 15.28
C GLU A 175 -8.61 -13.03 14.78
N HIS A 176 -9.41 -13.19 13.71
CA HIS A 176 -9.65 -14.47 13.05
C HIS A 176 -8.58 -14.78 11.99
N LYS A 177 -7.71 -13.80 11.68
CA LYS A 177 -6.64 -13.88 10.69
C LYS A 177 -7.19 -14.21 9.31
N GLU A 178 -8.33 -13.64 8.97
CA GLU A 178 -8.97 -13.78 7.66
C GLU A 178 -8.33 -12.84 6.63
N PHE A 179 -7.93 -11.66 7.10
CA PHE A 179 -7.41 -10.55 6.34
C PHE A 179 -6.07 -10.11 6.93
N VAL A 180 -5.07 -9.91 6.06
CA VAL A 180 -3.77 -9.41 6.47
C VAL A 180 -3.33 -8.29 5.53
N PHE A 181 -2.87 -7.19 6.10
CA PHE A 181 -2.14 -6.14 5.42
C PHE A 181 -0.70 -6.15 5.93
N THR A 182 0.26 -5.99 5.03
CA THR A 182 1.66 -5.83 5.41
C THR A 182 2.40 -4.88 4.48
N CYS A 183 3.30 -4.09 5.04
CA CYS A 183 4.20 -3.23 4.29
C CYS A 183 5.66 -3.46 4.71
N TYR A 184 6.58 -3.04 3.85
CA TYR A 184 8.02 -3.20 4.05
C TYR A 184 8.77 -1.95 3.59
N PHE A 185 10.09 -1.96 3.80
CA PHE A 185 10.96 -0.85 3.40
C PHE A 185 10.99 -0.64 1.88
N ASP A 186 11.18 0.61 1.47
CA ASP A 186 11.24 1.14 0.12
C ASP A 186 9.98 0.84 -0.72
N GLU A 187 8.82 0.68 -0.06
CA GLU A 187 7.54 0.36 -0.68
C GLU A 187 6.52 1.50 -0.55
N ALA A 188 6.07 2.02 -1.70
CA ALA A 188 4.91 2.91 -1.82
C ALA A 188 3.58 2.12 -1.97
N SER A 189 3.55 0.91 -1.43
CA SER A 189 2.41 0.00 -1.50
C SER A 189 2.41 -0.98 -0.33
N MET A 190 1.28 -1.64 -0.12
CA MET A 190 1.14 -2.76 0.82
C MET A 190 0.71 -4.03 0.09
N VAL A 191 1.04 -5.17 0.67
CA VAL A 191 0.47 -6.46 0.28
C VAL A 191 -0.72 -6.76 1.18
N PHE A 192 -1.87 -7.01 0.56
CA PHE A 192 -3.07 -7.51 1.20
C PHE A 192 -3.28 -8.98 0.82
N PHE A 193 -3.63 -9.85 1.77
CA PHE A 193 -3.87 -11.26 1.47
C PHE A 193 -4.88 -11.93 2.41
N THR A 194 -5.57 -12.96 1.92
CA THR A 194 -6.74 -13.57 2.58
C THR A 194 -6.79 -15.11 2.46
N LYS A 195 -7.46 -15.78 3.41
CA LYS A 195 -7.59 -17.26 3.44
C LYS A 195 -8.52 -17.85 2.37
N GLU A 196 -9.53 -17.10 1.94
CA GLU A 196 -10.46 -17.50 0.88
C GLU A 196 -10.47 -16.45 -0.25
N ASP A 197 -11.25 -16.67 -1.31
CA ASP A 197 -11.45 -15.68 -2.37
C ASP A 197 -12.40 -14.56 -1.90
N ASN A 198 -11.88 -13.70 -1.03
CA ASN A 198 -12.60 -12.60 -0.38
C ASN A 198 -12.09 -11.24 -0.85
N LEU A 199 -11.56 -11.13 -2.07
CA LEU A 199 -11.06 -9.87 -2.61
C LEU A 199 -12.18 -8.84 -2.85
N ASP A 200 -13.44 -9.30 -2.86
CA ASP A 200 -14.63 -8.46 -2.89
C ASP A 200 -14.80 -7.60 -1.62
N CYS A 201 -14.13 -7.95 -0.51
CA CYS A 201 -14.08 -7.12 0.69
C CYS A 201 -13.46 -5.74 0.43
N LEU A 202 -12.68 -5.58 -0.64
CA LEU A 202 -12.08 -4.31 -1.05
C LEU A 202 -13.10 -3.39 -1.75
N ASN A 203 -14.28 -3.89 -2.12
CA ASN A 203 -15.32 -3.09 -2.77
C ASN A 203 -15.82 -1.97 -1.84
N GLY A 204 -15.96 -0.76 -2.41
CA GLY A 204 -16.42 0.41 -1.65
C GLY A 204 -15.38 0.91 -0.62
N THR A 205 -14.11 0.55 -0.82
CA THR A 205 -12.97 1.20 -0.19
C THR A 205 -12.32 2.19 -1.16
N LYS A 206 -11.40 3.01 -0.65
CA LYS A 206 -10.54 3.86 -1.49
C LYS A 206 -9.36 3.13 -2.12
N PHE A 207 -9.27 1.81 -1.98
CA PHE A 207 -8.13 1.06 -2.48
C PHE A 207 -8.04 1.04 -4.00
N GLU A 208 -6.81 1.15 -4.45
CA GLU A 208 -6.39 1.01 -5.83
C GLU A 208 -5.18 0.08 -5.86
N GLY A 209 -5.08 -0.79 -6.86
CA GLY A 209 -4.03 -1.78 -6.84
C GLY A 209 -4.08 -2.78 -7.98
N VAL A 210 -3.40 -3.91 -7.77
CA VAL A 210 -3.42 -5.06 -8.65
C VAL A 210 -3.73 -6.33 -7.88
N PHE A 211 -4.64 -7.15 -8.41
CA PHE A 211 -4.83 -8.51 -7.93
C PHE A 211 -3.70 -9.40 -8.43
N LEU A 212 -3.16 -10.19 -7.52
CA LEU A 212 -2.05 -11.10 -7.78
C LEU A 212 -2.63 -12.47 -8.12
N LYS A 213 -2.40 -12.92 -9.35
CA LYS A 213 -2.78 -14.27 -9.78
C LYS A 213 -1.78 -15.27 -9.20
N LYS A 214 -2.11 -16.56 -9.32
CA LYS A 214 -1.28 -17.67 -8.87
C LYS A 214 0.18 -17.58 -9.34
N GLU A 215 0.41 -17.04 -10.54
CA GLU A 215 1.74 -16.91 -11.17
C GLU A 215 2.32 -15.50 -11.07
N THR A 216 1.65 -14.55 -10.41
CA THR A 216 2.12 -13.15 -10.35
C THR A 216 3.14 -13.00 -9.21
N PRO A 217 4.38 -12.57 -9.51
CA PRO A 217 5.39 -12.32 -8.48
C PRO A 217 5.20 -10.94 -7.83
N LEU A 218 6.02 -10.63 -6.83
CA LEU A 218 5.97 -9.33 -6.14
C LEU A 218 6.34 -8.17 -7.06
N ILE A 219 7.34 -8.36 -7.92
CA ILE A 219 7.64 -7.42 -9.01
C ILE A 219 6.72 -7.76 -10.20
N TRP A 220 5.49 -7.29 -10.09
CA TRP A 220 4.38 -7.61 -11.00
C TRP A 220 4.40 -6.78 -12.30
N GLU A 221 5.16 -5.69 -12.37
CA GLU A 221 5.07 -4.66 -13.42
C GLU A 221 5.44 -5.17 -14.82
N SER A 222 6.23 -6.25 -14.89
CA SER A 222 6.59 -6.93 -16.14
C SER A 222 5.66 -8.10 -16.50
N HIS A 223 4.64 -8.36 -15.69
CA HIS A 223 3.73 -9.51 -15.81
C HIS A 223 2.32 -9.08 -16.21
N GLN A 224 1.47 -10.04 -16.56
CA GLN A 224 0.03 -9.77 -16.69
C GLN A 224 -0.58 -9.55 -15.31
N TYR A 225 -1.30 -8.45 -15.15
CA TYR A 225 -1.96 -8.07 -13.90
C TYR A 225 -3.42 -7.72 -14.14
N ASN A 226 -4.23 -7.86 -13.09
CA ASN A 226 -5.59 -7.36 -13.06
C ASN A 226 -5.61 -6.12 -12.17
N TYR A 227 -5.64 -4.94 -12.79
CA TYR A 227 -5.74 -3.68 -12.07
C TYR A 227 -7.16 -3.45 -11.55
N PHE A 228 -7.28 -2.92 -10.33
CA PHE A 228 -8.55 -2.49 -9.75
C PHE A 228 -8.45 -1.08 -9.20
N ASN A 229 -9.56 -0.37 -9.29
CA ASN A 229 -9.82 0.91 -8.65
C ASN A 229 -11.33 1.02 -8.51
N PHE A 230 -11.81 1.11 -7.27
CA PHE A 230 -13.24 1.12 -6.95
C PHE A 230 -13.82 2.54 -6.76
N GLN A 231 -13.02 3.57 -7.03
CA GLN A 231 -13.40 4.98 -7.01
C GLN A 231 -13.87 5.50 -8.38
#